data_AF-A0A165DNM7-F1
#
_entry.id   AF-A0A165DNM7-F1
#
_cell.length_a   1.000
_cell.length_b   1.000
_cell.length_c   1.000
_cell.angle_alpha   90.00
_cell.angle_beta   90.00
_cell.angle_gamma   90.00
#
_symmetry.space_group_name_H-M   'P 1'
#
loop_
_entity.id
_entity.type
_entity.pdbx_description
1 polymer ?
#
loop_
_entity_poly.entity_id
_entity_poly.type
_entity_poly.pdbx_seq_one_letter_code
_entity_poly.pdbx_strand_id
1 'polypeptide(L)'
;MSSKSASSPATSLSVVNAEVAVQEDSPRSTGIPAGSPSASIASARRGSIADAAGIDLSAIGKAEARKVMSEEHRMLGFRPPHGSLAAEVQAAAAKHPEGNPEKQRPDVAKLKELARQDAIRILTERKHTSEISPIDEADRNANSSSSTGGVNLSTISVAEARALMSHEHRALGFRPPPGSLAAEAQAAAAKHPEGDGDTVDCEVLKEVALRDAERIKADRELNVAGEVYVSTVGQVGAETAVSATEGASGHTPPPSGLAGETNKATSAHPEGDSFPASDEDSHRLEEIGEHEAKKLKELEGEPKVQSGHSSNKDCATQVRDDTKYITNEADDIDLHIGDSVPATEPTDSYSADPVDPANLATQHGVGTVLRSAAMVRSDSSNDSVQIIGDVVG
;
A
#
# COMPACT_ATOMS: atom_id res chain seq x y z
N MET A 1 -58.04 -13.49 38.16
CA MET A 1 -57.81 -12.43 37.15
C MET A 1 -56.89 -13.04 36.11
N SER A 2 -57.48 -13.45 34.99
CA SER A 2 -56.82 -14.22 33.93
C SER A 2 -56.04 -13.31 32.99
N SER A 3 -54.73 -13.51 32.85
CA SER A 3 -53.91 -12.87 31.82
C SER A 3 -53.90 -13.74 30.56
N LYS A 4 -54.42 -13.17 29.47
CA LYS A 4 -54.47 -13.73 28.12
C LYS A 4 -53.08 -13.79 27.51
N SER A 5 -52.67 -14.97 27.07
CA SER A 5 -51.54 -15.20 26.17
C SER A 5 -51.93 -14.81 24.74
N ALA A 6 -51.21 -13.87 24.14
CA ALA A 6 -51.34 -13.48 22.74
C ALA A 6 -50.44 -14.39 21.88
N SER A 7 -51.07 -15.09 20.93
CA SER A 7 -50.47 -15.93 19.90
C SER A 7 -50.09 -15.07 18.70
N SER A 8 -48.82 -15.14 18.29
CA SER A 8 -48.34 -14.52 17.05
C SER A 8 -48.58 -15.45 15.85
N PRO A 9 -49.02 -14.94 14.68
CA PRO A 9 -49.18 -15.74 13.48
C PRO A 9 -47.83 -15.96 12.77
N ALA A 10 -47.57 -17.20 12.39
CA ALA A 10 -46.46 -17.59 11.52
C ALA A 10 -46.77 -17.24 10.07
N THR A 11 -45.93 -16.39 9.46
CA THR A 11 -45.98 -16.06 8.04
C THR A 11 -45.20 -17.10 7.25
N SER A 12 -45.90 -18.00 6.55
CA SER A 12 -45.29 -18.94 5.60
C SER A 12 -45.06 -18.26 4.25
N LEU A 13 -43.80 -17.97 3.93
CA LEU A 13 -43.36 -17.53 2.60
C LEU A 13 -43.26 -18.76 1.68
N SER A 14 -44.20 -18.90 0.74
CA SER A 14 -44.12 -19.87 -0.35
C SER A 14 -43.26 -19.31 -1.49
N VAL A 15 -42.04 -19.83 -1.64
CA VAL A 15 -41.20 -19.57 -2.81
C VAL A 15 -41.66 -20.50 -3.93
N VAL A 16 -42.25 -19.91 -4.96
CA VAL A 16 -42.63 -20.58 -6.21
C VAL A 16 -41.39 -20.57 -7.11
N ASN A 17 -40.76 -21.72 -7.31
CA ASN A 17 -39.74 -21.90 -8.34
C ASN A 17 -40.44 -21.93 -9.70
N ALA A 18 -40.29 -20.86 -10.48
CA ALA A 18 -40.66 -20.83 -11.89
C ALA A 18 -39.53 -21.48 -12.69
N GLU A 19 -39.81 -22.66 -13.23
CA GLU A 19 -38.99 -23.39 -14.18
C GLU A 19 -39.00 -22.65 -15.52
N VAL A 20 -37.94 -21.89 -15.81
CA VAL A 20 -37.74 -21.24 -17.12
C VAL A 20 -37.00 -22.21 -18.02
N ALA A 21 -37.73 -22.82 -18.95
CA ALA A 21 -37.17 -23.54 -20.08
C ALA A 21 -36.38 -22.56 -20.97
N VAL A 22 -35.05 -22.69 -20.96
CA VAL A 22 -34.17 -21.96 -21.89
C VAL A 22 -34.17 -22.72 -23.20
N GLN A 23 -34.82 -22.11 -24.19
CA GLN A 23 -34.89 -22.56 -25.57
C GLN A 23 -33.55 -22.22 -26.24
N GLU A 24 -32.81 -23.25 -26.66
CA GLU A 24 -31.57 -23.13 -27.41
C GLU A 24 -31.85 -22.58 -28.82
N ASP A 25 -31.82 -21.25 -28.98
CA ASP A 25 -31.69 -20.63 -30.29
C ASP A 25 -30.23 -20.21 -30.51
N SER A 26 -29.58 -20.96 -31.40
CA SER A 26 -28.23 -20.72 -31.90
C SER A 26 -28.23 -19.62 -32.96
N PRO A 27 -27.64 -18.43 -32.73
CA PRO A 27 -27.24 -17.59 -33.84
C PRO A 27 -25.92 -18.10 -34.42
N ARG A 28 -26.05 -18.66 -35.62
CA ARG A 28 -25.00 -18.91 -36.61
C ARG A 28 -24.16 -17.63 -36.78
N SER A 29 -23.07 -17.52 -36.02
CA SER A 29 -22.10 -16.43 -36.11
C SER A 29 -21.23 -16.65 -37.36
N THR A 30 -21.62 -15.97 -38.43
CA THR A 30 -20.85 -15.80 -39.66
C THR A 30 -19.63 -14.94 -39.38
N GLY A 31 -18.49 -15.40 -39.88
CA GLY A 31 -17.15 -14.93 -39.50
C GLY A 31 -16.88 -13.43 -39.70
N ILE A 32 -16.14 -12.90 -38.74
CA ILE A 32 -15.34 -11.68 -38.88
C ILE A 32 -13.87 -12.12 -38.84
N PRO A 33 -13.12 -11.99 -39.95
CA PRO A 33 -11.67 -12.13 -39.93
C PRO A 33 -11.03 -10.74 -39.82
N ALA A 34 -10.58 -10.35 -38.63
CA ALA A 34 -9.66 -9.21 -38.48
C ALA A 34 -8.99 -9.29 -37.11
N GLY A 35 -7.80 -9.90 -37.08
CA GLY A 35 -6.99 -10.05 -35.89
C GLY A 35 -6.53 -8.70 -35.35
N SER A 36 -6.96 -8.40 -34.13
CA SER A 36 -6.22 -7.48 -33.26
C SER A 36 -4.90 -8.18 -32.90
N PRO A 37 -3.72 -7.60 -33.20
CA PRO A 37 -2.46 -8.14 -32.72
C PRO A 37 -2.47 -8.05 -31.19
N SER A 38 -2.69 -9.19 -30.54
CA SER A 38 -2.57 -9.33 -29.10
C SER A 38 -1.19 -8.82 -28.68
N ALA A 39 -1.14 -7.87 -27.75
CA ALA A 39 0.08 -7.30 -27.16
C ALA A 39 0.98 -8.35 -26.45
N SER A 40 0.65 -9.64 -26.54
CA SER A 40 1.41 -10.77 -26.01
C SER A 40 2.66 -11.13 -26.83
N ILE A 41 2.82 -10.63 -28.06
CA ILE A 41 3.92 -11.05 -28.95
C ILE A 41 5.26 -10.40 -28.58
N ALA A 42 5.27 -9.22 -27.94
CA ALA A 42 6.52 -8.56 -27.55
C ALA A 42 7.25 -9.28 -26.40
N SER A 43 6.52 -10.03 -25.56
CA SER A 43 7.11 -10.82 -24.46
C SER A 43 7.70 -12.16 -24.94
N ALA A 44 7.24 -12.67 -26.09
CA ALA A 44 7.62 -13.99 -26.63
C ALA A 44 9.07 -14.10 -27.15
N ARG A 45 9.87 -13.02 -27.10
CA ARG A 45 11.28 -13.04 -27.54
C ARG A 45 12.30 -13.13 -26.40
N ARG A 46 11.88 -13.01 -25.14
CA ARG A 46 12.74 -13.38 -24.02
C ARG A 46 12.61 -14.89 -23.86
N GLY A 47 13.67 -15.64 -24.15
CA GLY A 47 13.67 -17.09 -23.98
C GLY A 47 13.21 -17.45 -22.56
N SER A 48 12.43 -18.52 -22.43
CA SER A 48 11.96 -19.00 -21.13
C SER A 48 13.15 -19.27 -20.21
N ILE A 49 13.01 -18.93 -18.93
CA ILE A 49 14.00 -19.28 -17.89
C ILE A 49 14.19 -20.81 -17.81
N ALA A 50 13.13 -21.58 -18.09
CA ALA A 50 13.24 -23.04 -18.11
C ALA A 50 14.16 -23.52 -19.23
N ASP A 51 14.06 -22.91 -20.41
CA ASP A 51 14.91 -23.21 -21.57
C ASP A 51 16.37 -22.84 -21.26
N ALA A 52 16.60 -21.67 -20.65
CA ALA A 52 17.93 -21.24 -20.22
C ALA A 52 18.57 -22.20 -19.19
N ALA A 53 17.75 -22.81 -18.32
CA ALA A 53 18.19 -23.78 -17.33
C ALA A 53 18.28 -25.22 -17.87
N GLY A 54 17.93 -25.44 -19.14
CA GLY A 54 17.89 -26.75 -19.80
C GLY A 54 16.86 -27.71 -19.19
N ILE A 55 15.74 -27.19 -18.67
CA ILE A 55 14.69 -28.01 -18.09
C ILE A 55 13.59 -28.26 -19.11
N ASP A 56 13.32 -29.55 -19.35
CA ASP A 56 12.21 -29.94 -20.23
C ASP A 56 10.87 -29.82 -19.51
N LEU A 57 10.12 -28.77 -19.83
CA LEU A 57 8.81 -28.49 -19.24
C LEU A 57 7.77 -29.59 -19.51
N SER A 58 7.93 -30.39 -20.57
CA SER A 58 6.96 -31.44 -20.89
C SER A 58 7.06 -32.68 -19.99
N ALA A 59 8.16 -32.82 -19.23
CA ALA A 59 8.33 -33.87 -18.22
C ALA A 59 7.62 -33.53 -16.90
N ILE A 60 7.13 -32.30 -16.74
CA ILE A 60 6.52 -31.81 -15.49
C ILE A 60 5.03 -32.16 -15.44
N GLY A 61 4.61 -32.75 -14.32
CA GLY A 61 3.21 -33.03 -14.03
C GLY A 61 2.51 -31.90 -13.25
N LYS A 62 1.21 -32.10 -13.00
CA LYS A 62 0.36 -31.15 -12.27
C LYS A 62 0.82 -30.92 -10.83
N ALA A 63 1.46 -31.92 -10.21
CA ALA A 63 1.93 -31.83 -8.83
C ALA A 63 3.13 -30.89 -8.71
N GLU A 64 4.12 -30.99 -9.60
CA GLU A 64 5.28 -30.11 -9.58
C GLU A 64 4.90 -28.70 -10.04
N ALA A 65 4.00 -28.56 -11.04
CA ALA A 65 3.48 -27.27 -11.47
C ALA A 65 2.83 -26.47 -10.33
N ARG A 66 2.07 -27.15 -9.45
CA ARG A 66 1.50 -26.52 -8.25
C ARG A 66 2.57 -26.07 -7.25
N LYS A 67 3.66 -26.83 -7.10
CA LYS A 67 4.78 -26.45 -6.22
C LYS A 67 5.50 -25.21 -6.75
N VAL A 68 5.76 -25.14 -8.06
CA VAL A 68 6.36 -23.97 -8.72
C VAL A 68 5.47 -22.73 -8.54
N MET A 69 4.17 -22.86 -8.85
CA MET A 69 3.21 -21.76 -8.66
C MET A 69 3.15 -21.28 -7.22
N SER A 70 3.11 -22.19 -6.25
CA SER A 70 3.05 -21.84 -4.84
C SER A 70 4.33 -21.14 -4.36
N GLU A 71 5.50 -21.54 -4.86
CA GLU A 71 6.78 -20.91 -4.49
C GLU A 71 6.88 -19.51 -5.09
N GLU A 72 6.55 -19.34 -6.38
CA GLU A 72 6.59 -18.03 -7.04
C GLU A 72 5.55 -17.08 -6.43
N HIS A 73 4.34 -17.55 -6.13
CA HIS A 73 3.32 -16.77 -5.42
C HIS A 73 3.81 -16.32 -4.04
N ARG A 74 4.46 -17.21 -3.29
CA ARG A 74 4.99 -16.89 -1.96
C ARG A 74 6.05 -15.78 -2.03
N MET A 75 6.90 -15.79 -3.05
CA MET A 75 7.94 -14.77 -3.24
C MET A 75 7.38 -13.45 -3.75
N LEU A 76 6.40 -13.48 -4.65
CA LEU A 76 5.77 -12.27 -5.21
C LEU A 76 4.77 -11.62 -4.25
N GLY A 77 4.10 -12.41 -3.40
CA GLY A 77 2.97 -11.96 -2.57
C GLY A 77 1.65 -11.81 -3.33
N PHE A 78 1.64 -12.08 -4.64
CA PHE A 78 0.46 -12.06 -5.50
C PHE A 78 0.54 -13.14 -6.58
N ARG A 79 -0.59 -13.47 -7.20
CA ARG A 79 -0.67 -14.55 -8.19
C ARG A 79 0.33 -14.31 -9.35
N PRO A 80 1.17 -15.30 -9.69
CA PRO A 80 2.13 -15.20 -10.79
C PRO A 80 1.50 -14.66 -12.10
N PRO A 81 2.14 -13.69 -12.78
CA PRO A 81 1.63 -13.14 -14.03
C PRO A 81 1.73 -14.16 -15.18
N HIS A 82 1.02 -13.89 -16.27
CA HIS A 82 1.21 -14.66 -17.51
C HIS A 82 2.61 -14.44 -18.08
N GLY A 83 3.20 -15.51 -18.64
CA GLY A 83 4.58 -15.48 -19.14
C GLY A 83 5.65 -15.64 -18.05
N SER A 84 5.26 -15.91 -16.80
CA SER A 84 6.17 -16.38 -15.77
C SER A 84 6.41 -17.88 -15.87
N LEU A 85 7.46 -18.36 -15.19
CA LEU A 85 7.81 -19.77 -15.13
C LEU A 85 6.64 -20.61 -14.62
N ALA A 86 5.93 -20.18 -13.57
CA ALA A 86 4.76 -20.88 -13.07
C ALA A 86 3.65 -21.01 -14.14
N ALA A 87 3.39 -19.94 -14.90
CA ALA A 87 2.37 -19.96 -15.94
C ALA A 87 2.74 -20.95 -17.07
N GLU A 88 4.01 -20.97 -17.46
CA GLU A 88 4.54 -21.88 -18.49
C GLU A 88 4.49 -23.35 -18.04
N VAL A 89 4.94 -23.63 -16.82
CA VAL A 89 4.92 -24.98 -16.24
C VAL A 89 3.47 -25.48 -16.11
N GLN A 90 2.53 -24.61 -15.73
CA GLN A 90 1.11 -24.96 -15.71
C GLN A 90 0.56 -25.27 -17.09
N ALA A 91 0.92 -24.49 -18.11
CA ALA A 91 0.51 -24.74 -19.49
C ALA A 91 1.07 -26.08 -20.01
N ALA A 92 2.31 -26.43 -19.66
CA ALA A 92 2.91 -27.72 -20.00
C ALA A 92 2.23 -28.88 -19.26
N ALA A 93 2.02 -28.75 -17.95
CA ALA A 93 1.34 -29.76 -17.14
C ALA A 93 -0.13 -29.95 -17.53
N ALA A 94 -0.80 -28.93 -18.06
CA ALA A 94 -2.15 -29.08 -18.61
C ALA A 94 -2.20 -30.03 -19.81
N LYS A 95 -1.11 -30.13 -20.60
CA LYS A 95 -0.97 -31.08 -21.71
C LYS A 95 -0.62 -32.49 -21.22
N HIS A 96 0.15 -32.58 -20.14
CA HIS A 96 0.60 -33.85 -19.54
C HIS A 96 0.35 -33.84 -18.02
N PRO A 97 -0.89 -34.09 -17.54
CA PRO A 97 -1.23 -33.93 -16.13
C PRO A 97 -0.41 -34.83 -15.18
N GLU A 98 0.01 -36.02 -15.64
CA GLU A 98 0.85 -36.97 -14.91
C GLU A 98 2.37 -36.79 -15.17
N GLY A 99 2.74 -35.84 -16.03
CA GLY A 99 4.08 -35.72 -16.61
C GLY A 99 4.34 -36.74 -17.71
N ASN A 100 5.20 -36.41 -18.68
CA ASN A 100 5.59 -37.36 -19.72
C ASN A 100 6.50 -38.46 -19.13
N PRO A 101 6.10 -39.75 -19.16
CA PRO A 101 6.89 -40.84 -18.58
C PRO A 101 8.18 -41.14 -19.36
N GLU A 102 8.30 -40.72 -20.62
CA GLU A 102 9.48 -40.96 -21.46
C GLU A 102 10.64 -40.02 -21.11
N LYS A 103 10.34 -38.91 -20.44
CA LYS A 103 11.31 -37.86 -20.13
C LYS A 103 11.71 -37.92 -18.66
N GLN A 104 12.97 -37.64 -18.38
CA GLN A 104 13.47 -37.61 -17.01
C GLN A 104 12.76 -36.51 -16.23
N ARG A 105 12.14 -36.88 -15.10
CA ARG A 105 11.47 -35.91 -14.21
C ARG A 105 12.50 -34.90 -13.70
N PRO A 106 12.26 -33.58 -13.86
CA PRO A 106 13.15 -32.56 -13.35
C PRO A 106 13.23 -32.61 -11.82
N ASP A 107 14.40 -32.28 -11.28
CA ASP A 107 14.56 -32.15 -9.84
C ASP A 107 13.69 -30.99 -9.31
N VAL A 108 12.85 -31.32 -8.32
CA VAL A 108 11.91 -30.38 -7.70
C VAL A 108 12.67 -29.25 -6.98
N ALA A 109 13.86 -29.52 -6.44
CA ALA A 109 14.66 -28.48 -5.79
C ALA A 109 15.13 -27.43 -6.81
N LYS A 110 15.62 -27.87 -7.97
CA LYS A 110 16.02 -26.98 -9.07
C LYS A 110 14.84 -26.16 -9.61
N LEU A 111 13.66 -26.77 -9.74
CA LEU A 111 12.44 -26.05 -10.17
C LEU A 111 12.04 -24.94 -9.18
N LYS A 112 12.10 -25.20 -7.88
CA LYS A 112 11.80 -24.18 -6.86
C LYS A 112 12.78 -23.02 -6.91
N GLU A 113 14.07 -23.31 -7.11
CA GLU A 113 15.08 -22.26 -7.20
C GLU A 113 14.85 -21.35 -8.41
N LEU A 114 14.53 -21.92 -9.57
CA LEU A 114 14.17 -21.13 -10.75
C LEU A 114 12.91 -20.30 -10.55
N ALA A 115 11.92 -20.81 -9.81
CA ALA A 115 10.72 -20.06 -9.46
C ALA A 115 11.05 -18.81 -8.62
N ARG A 116 12.01 -18.91 -7.69
CA ARG A 116 12.49 -17.74 -6.92
C ARG A 116 13.22 -16.75 -7.80
N GLN A 117 14.09 -17.23 -8.68
CA GLN A 117 14.83 -16.37 -9.61
C GLN A 117 13.88 -15.61 -10.55
N ASP A 118 12.85 -16.29 -11.06
CA ASP A 118 11.84 -15.65 -11.90
C ASP A 118 10.99 -14.63 -11.12
N ALA A 119 10.61 -14.94 -9.88
CA ALA A 119 9.92 -13.97 -9.02
C ALA A 119 10.77 -12.71 -8.79
N ILE A 120 12.07 -12.86 -8.52
CA ILE A 120 12.99 -11.73 -8.36
C ILE A 120 13.07 -10.92 -9.67
N ARG A 121 13.21 -11.60 -10.82
CA ARG A 121 13.20 -10.95 -12.14
C ARG A 121 11.92 -10.14 -12.36
N ILE A 122 10.76 -10.67 -12.01
CA ILE A 122 9.48 -9.97 -12.18
C ILE A 122 9.42 -8.74 -11.26
N LEU A 123 9.89 -8.84 -10.02
CA LEU A 123 9.93 -7.69 -9.11
C LEU A 123 10.88 -6.59 -9.62
N THR A 124 12.05 -6.97 -10.14
CA THR A 124 12.98 -5.99 -10.73
C THR A 124 12.44 -5.40 -12.02
N GLU A 125 11.85 -6.19 -12.91
CA GLU A 125 11.19 -5.71 -14.13
C GLU A 125 10.05 -4.77 -13.79
N ARG A 126 9.20 -5.07 -12.81
CA ARG A 126 8.12 -4.17 -12.39
C ARG A 126 8.63 -2.88 -11.78
N LYS A 127 9.66 -2.94 -10.94
CA LYS A 127 10.30 -1.73 -10.40
C LYS A 127 10.84 -0.86 -11.53
N HIS A 128 11.51 -1.48 -12.50
CA HIS A 128 12.10 -0.80 -13.65
C HIS A 128 11.05 -0.31 -14.66
N THR A 129 9.94 -1.02 -14.88
CA THR A 129 8.84 -0.54 -15.72
C THR A 129 8.17 0.69 -15.13
N SER A 130 8.05 0.75 -13.80
CA SER A 130 7.62 1.96 -13.10
C SER A 130 8.60 3.12 -13.26
N GLU A 131 9.89 2.86 -13.49
CA GLU A 131 10.93 3.89 -13.64
C GLU A 131 11.22 4.28 -15.10
N ILE A 132 11.03 3.38 -16.09
CA ILE A 132 11.55 3.53 -17.47
C ILE A 132 10.45 3.80 -18.52
N SER A 133 9.27 4.25 -18.08
CA SER A 133 8.36 4.96 -18.99
C SER A 133 8.42 6.50 -18.88
N PRO A 134 9.57 7.18 -19.07
CA PRO A 134 9.61 8.61 -19.32
C PRO A 134 10.24 8.91 -20.70
N ILE A 135 9.48 8.88 -21.80
CA ILE A 135 10.02 9.37 -23.09
C ILE A 135 9.11 10.41 -23.79
N ASP A 136 7.95 10.80 -23.24
CA ASP A 136 7.23 11.99 -23.71
C ASP A 136 6.62 12.81 -22.55
N GLU A 137 7.37 13.03 -21.47
CA GLU A 137 6.96 13.89 -20.34
C GLU A 137 8.08 14.81 -19.85
N ALA A 138 8.34 15.89 -20.60
CA ALA A 138 9.36 16.89 -20.24
C ALA A 138 8.88 17.99 -19.28
N ASP A 139 7.67 17.90 -18.70
CA ASP A 139 7.11 18.96 -17.82
C ASP A 139 6.61 18.48 -16.45
N ARG A 140 7.00 17.28 -15.98
CA ARG A 140 6.58 16.76 -14.65
C ARG A 140 7.64 16.82 -13.56
N ASN A 141 8.29 17.98 -13.42
CA ASN A 141 9.17 18.24 -12.28
C ASN A 141 8.63 19.38 -11.41
N ALA A 142 7.72 19.03 -10.48
CA ALA A 142 7.50 19.65 -9.15
C ALA A 142 6.08 19.40 -8.59
N ASN A 143 5.62 18.14 -8.51
CA ASN A 143 4.65 17.70 -7.50
C ASN A 143 4.38 16.21 -7.72
N SER A 144 5.09 15.36 -6.99
CA SER A 144 4.69 13.96 -6.82
C SER A 144 3.46 13.89 -5.90
N SER A 145 2.34 14.45 -6.35
CA SER A 145 1.03 14.09 -5.81
C SER A 145 0.81 12.62 -6.14
N SER A 146 0.60 11.83 -5.08
CA SER A 146 -0.01 10.51 -5.08
C SER A 146 -0.80 10.21 -6.35
N SER A 147 -0.60 9.02 -6.92
CA SER A 147 -1.38 8.46 -8.04
C SER A 147 -2.90 8.64 -7.84
N THR A 148 -3.45 9.78 -8.27
CA THR A 148 -4.85 10.19 -8.09
C THR A 148 -5.78 9.51 -9.09
N GLY A 149 -5.43 8.31 -9.54
CA GLY A 149 -6.22 7.55 -10.52
C GLY A 149 -6.45 8.28 -11.85
N GLY A 150 -5.58 9.24 -12.20
CA GLY A 150 -5.67 10.02 -13.44
C GLY A 150 -6.51 11.29 -13.36
N VAL A 151 -6.94 11.73 -12.18
CA VAL A 151 -7.62 13.03 -12.02
C VAL A 151 -6.59 14.14 -11.85
N ASN A 152 -6.58 15.09 -12.78
CA ASN A 152 -5.75 16.30 -12.71
C ASN A 152 -6.39 17.30 -11.74
N LEU A 153 -5.84 17.41 -10.54
CA LEU A 153 -6.37 18.29 -9.50
C LEU A 153 -6.27 19.78 -9.88
N SER A 154 -5.33 20.17 -10.74
CA SER A 154 -5.17 21.55 -11.20
C SER A 154 -6.32 22.05 -12.06
N THR A 155 -7.00 21.14 -12.77
CA THR A 155 -8.02 21.48 -13.77
C THR A 155 -9.44 21.32 -13.24
N ILE A 156 -9.60 20.84 -12.01
CA ILE A 156 -10.89 20.45 -11.43
C ILE A 156 -11.76 21.66 -11.07
N SER A 157 -13.03 21.60 -11.43
CA SER A 157 -14.02 22.63 -11.10
C SER A 157 -14.54 22.50 -9.67
N VAL A 158 -15.18 23.57 -9.17
CA VAL A 158 -15.84 23.56 -7.85
C VAL A 158 -16.94 22.51 -7.74
N ALA A 159 -17.65 22.24 -8.84
CA ALA A 159 -18.71 21.24 -8.87
C ALA A 159 -18.15 19.82 -8.68
N GLU A 160 -17.07 19.50 -9.38
CA GLU A 160 -16.40 18.20 -9.32
C GLU A 160 -15.70 17.98 -7.97
N ALA A 161 -15.04 19.01 -7.43
CA ALA A 161 -14.44 18.95 -6.10
C ALA A 161 -15.49 18.69 -5.01
N ARG A 162 -16.71 19.26 -5.15
CA ARG A 162 -17.84 18.95 -4.25
C ARG A 162 -18.37 17.53 -4.45
N ALA A 163 -18.41 17.04 -5.68
CA ALA A 163 -18.81 15.67 -5.97
C ALA A 163 -17.83 14.65 -5.36
N LEU A 164 -16.51 14.86 -5.54
CA LEU A 164 -15.46 14.07 -4.90
C LEU A 164 -15.63 14.04 -3.38
N MET A 165 -15.76 15.20 -2.73
CA MET A 165 -15.98 15.28 -1.29
C MET A 165 -17.23 14.51 -0.86
N SER A 166 -18.33 14.59 -1.62
CA SER A 166 -19.56 13.88 -1.30
C SER A 166 -19.39 12.36 -1.40
N HIS A 167 -18.70 11.88 -2.44
CA HIS A 167 -18.43 10.46 -2.63
C HIS A 167 -17.48 9.91 -1.56
N GLU A 168 -16.40 10.62 -1.27
CA GLU A 168 -15.42 10.20 -0.26
C GLU A 168 -16.02 10.25 1.15
N HIS A 169 -16.76 11.30 1.50
CA HIS A 169 -17.49 11.37 2.77
C HIS A 169 -18.48 10.21 2.92
N ARG A 170 -19.23 9.87 1.86
CA ARG A 170 -20.16 8.74 1.91
C ARG A 170 -19.44 7.40 2.10
N ALA A 171 -18.26 7.24 1.52
CA ALA A 171 -17.45 6.03 1.64
C ALA A 171 -16.80 5.90 3.03
N LEU A 172 -16.29 7.01 3.57
CA LEU A 172 -15.64 7.06 4.88
C LEU A 172 -16.64 7.05 6.05
N GLY A 173 -17.83 7.64 5.86
CA GLY A 173 -18.82 7.86 6.92
C GLY A 173 -18.53 9.07 7.81
N PHE A 174 -17.46 9.82 7.53
CA PHE A 174 -17.08 11.07 8.20
C PHE A 174 -16.43 12.03 7.21
N ARG A 175 -16.32 13.31 7.58
CA ARG A 175 -15.75 14.33 6.68
C ARG A 175 -14.31 13.96 6.29
N PRO A 176 -13.95 13.98 5.00
CA PRO A 176 -12.59 13.68 4.54
C PRO A 176 -11.53 14.45 5.35
N PRO A 177 -10.46 13.79 5.79
CA PRO A 177 -9.38 14.45 6.54
C PRO A 177 -8.61 15.43 5.64
N PRO A 178 -7.88 16.40 6.22
CA PRO A 178 -6.96 17.22 5.45
C PRO A 178 -5.89 16.35 4.77
N GLY A 179 -5.50 16.69 3.54
CA GLY A 179 -4.58 15.88 2.72
C GLY A 179 -5.24 14.67 2.04
N SER A 180 -6.56 14.51 2.16
CA SER A 180 -7.33 13.64 1.26
C SER A 180 -7.42 14.22 -0.14
N LEU A 181 -7.71 13.36 -1.12
CA LEU A 181 -7.95 13.75 -2.50
C LEU A 181 -9.07 14.81 -2.61
N ALA A 182 -10.18 14.63 -1.89
CA ALA A 182 -11.24 15.62 -1.87
C ALA A 182 -10.80 16.97 -1.26
N ALA A 183 -10.00 16.95 -0.19
CA ALA A 183 -9.51 18.17 0.43
C ALA A 183 -8.55 18.94 -0.51
N GLU A 184 -7.68 18.22 -1.21
CA GLU A 184 -6.77 18.80 -2.21
C GLU A 184 -7.53 19.33 -3.43
N ALA A 185 -8.52 18.58 -3.94
CA ALA A 185 -9.39 19.04 -5.01
C ALA A 185 -10.13 20.33 -4.65
N GLN A 186 -10.62 20.46 -3.41
CA GLN A 186 -11.24 21.69 -2.94
C GLN A 186 -10.25 22.86 -2.86
N ALA A 187 -9.03 22.60 -2.38
CA ALA A 187 -7.99 23.62 -2.34
C ALA A 187 -7.57 24.09 -3.74
N ALA A 188 -7.56 23.19 -4.72
CA ALA A 188 -7.28 23.52 -6.12
C ALA A 188 -8.43 24.27 -6.78
N ALA A 189 -9.68 23.80 -6.63
CA ALA A 189 -10.87 24.47 -7.14
C ALA A 189 -11.08 25.87 -6.53
N ALA A 190 -10.61 26.11 -5.30
CA ALA A 190 -10.63 27.45 -4.71
C ALA A 190 -9.70 28.44 -5.45
N LYS A 191 -8.64 27.95 -6.10
CA LYS A 191 -7.74 28.74 -6.94
C LYS A 191 -8.29 28.90 -8.37
N HIS A 192 -9.00 27.88 -8.87
CA HIS A 192 -9.54 27.80 -10.22
C HIS A 192 -11.04 27.44 -10.19
N PRO A 193 -11.94 28.39 -9.88
CA PRO A 193 -13.34 28.06 -9.60
C PRO A 193 -14.10 27.48 -10.80
N GLU A 194 -13.74 27.91 -12.01
CA GLU A 194 -14.36 27.46 -13.27
C GLU A 194 -13.77 26.15 -13.81
N GLY A 195 -12.62 25.70 -13.28
CA GLY A 195 -11.81 24.64 -13.91
C GLY A 195 -11.27 25.05 -15.29
N ASP A 196 -10.62 24.12 -15.98
CA ASP A 196 -10.11 24.35 -17.36
C ASP A 196 -11.15 24.02 -18.45
N GLY A 197 -12.39 23.74 -18.06
CA GLY A 197 -13.49 23.37 -18.96
C GLY A 197 -13.55 21.88 -19.31
N ASP A 198 -12.51 21.11 -18.98
CA ASP A 198 -12.50 19.66 -19.11
C ASP A 198 -13.27 19.04 -17.95
N THR A 199 -14.52 18.65 -18.21
CA THR A 199 -15.35 17.95 -17.22
C THR A 199 -14.95 16.48 -17.13
N VAL A 200 -14.58 16.03 -15.93
CA VAL A 200 -14.31 14.64 -15.61
C VAL A 200 -15.63 13.88 -15.47
N ASP A 201 -15.67 12.66 -16.01
CA ASP A 201 -16.85 11.81 -15.87
C ASP A 201 -17.14 11.47 -14.39
N CYS A 202 -18.42 11.52 -14.04
CA CYS A 202 -18.87 11.32 -12.65
C CYS A 202 -18.58 9.89 -12.15
N GLU A 203 -18.57 8.88 -13.03
CA GLU A 203 -18.23 7.51 -12.62
C GLU A 203 -16.75 7.39 -12.24
N VAL A 204 -15.88 8.07 -12.99
CA VAL A 204 -14.44 8.13 -12.70
C VAL A 204 -14.19 8.83 -11.36
N LEU A 205 -14.83 9.99 -11.12
CA LEU A 205 -14.72 10.70 -9.83
C LEU A 205 -15.16 9.81 -8.66
N LYS A 206 -16.23 9.04 -8.84
CA LYS A 206 -16.71 8.10 -7.82
C LYS A 206 -15.71 6.97 -7.55
N GLU A 207 -15.12 6.37 -8.59
CA GLU A 207 -14.12 5.31 -8.43
C GLU A 207 -12.89 5.83 -7.67
N VAL A 208 -12.38 7.01 -8.05
CA VAL A 208 -11.19 7.60 -7.43
C VAL A 208 -11.46 7.97 -5.97
N ALA A 209 -12.63 8.55 -5.66
CA ALA A 209 -13.04 8.82 -4.28
C ALA A 209 -13.14 7.55 -3.43
N LEU A 210 -13.63 6.44 -4.00
CA LEU A 210 -13.69 5.16 -3.29
C LEU A 210 -12.30 4.60 -3.00
N ARG A 211 -11.37 4.67 -3.96
CA ARG A 211 -9.98 4.25 -3.72
C ARG A 211 -9.30 5.08 -2.64
N ASP A 212 -9.45 6.41 -2.66
CA ASP A 212 -8.83 7.25 -1.64
C ASP A 212 -9.44 7.01 -0.25
N ALA A 213 -10.76 6.81 -0.18
CA ALA A 213 -11.42 6.42 1.05
C ALA A 213 -10.91 5.08 1.60
N GLU A 214 -10.71 4.07 0.75
CA GLU A 214 -10.11 2.78 1.14
C GLU A 214 -8.68 2.96 1.66
N ARG A 215 -7.86 3.78 1.00
CA ARG A 215 -6.52 4.11 1.45
C ARG A 215 -6.54 4.77 2.83
N ILE A 216 -7.36 5.80 3.01
CA ILE A 216 -7.49 6.51 4.30
C ILE A 216 -7.99 5.58 5.40
N LYS A 217 -8.91 4.67 5.07
CA LYS A 217 -9.40 3.66 6.00
C LYS A 217 -8.27 2.72 6.42
N ALA A 218 -7.46 2.22 5.48
CA ALA A 218 -6.30 1.40 5.77
C ALA A 218 -5.25 2.16 6.61
N ASP A 219 -4.97 3.42 6.27
CA ASP A 219 -4.03 4.27 7.02
C ASP A 219 -4.52 4.51 8.46
N ARG A 220 -5.84 4.68 8.65
CA ARG A 220 -6.44 4.76 9.99
C ARG A 220 -6.39 3.44 10.74
N GLU A 221 -6.64 2.33 10.09
CA GLU A 221 -6.54 1.00 10.71
C GLU A 221 -5.09 0.67 11.11
N LEU A 222 -4.10 1.12 10.34
CA LEU A 222 -2.68 1.01 10.70
C LEU A 222 -2.31 1.91 11.88
N ASN A 223 -2.83 3.14 11.90
CA ASN A 223 -2.56 4.08 13.00
C ASN A 223 -3.35 3.78 14.29
N VAL A 224 -4.36 2.90 14.23
CA VAL A 224 -5.14 2.44 15.38
C VAL A 224 -4.72 1.01 15.70
N ALA A 225 -3.56 0.85 16.34
CA ALA A 225 -3.14 -0.44 16.86
C ALA A 225 -3.95 -0.75 18.14
N GLY A 226 -4.96 -1.62 18.03
CA GLY A 226 -5.66 -2.17 19.19
C GLY A 226 -6.57 -1.21 19.97
N GLU A 227 -7.13 -0.19 19.30
CA GLU A 227 -7.92 0.94 19.84
C GLU A 227 -7.10 2.18 20.25
N VAL A 228 -5.77 2.07 20.34
CA VAL A 228 -4.93 3.23 20.68
C VAL A 228 -4.45 3.92 19.41
N TYR A 229 -4.72 5.22 19.31
CA TYR A 229 -4.18 6.06 18.25
C TYR A 229 -2.69 6.29 18.49
N VAL A 230 -1.83 5.66 17.68
CA VAL A 230 -0.36 5.79 17.82
C VAL A 230 0.09 7.26 17.73
N SER A 231 -0.67 8.09 17.01
CA SER A 231 -0.45 9.54 16.86
C SER A 231 -0.67 10.34 18.14
N THR A 232 -1.52 9.87 19.07
CA THR A 232 -1.78 10.55 20.35
C THR A 232 -0.79 10.12 21.44
N VAL A 233 0.08 9.16 21.13
CA VAL A 233 1.08 8.67 22.06
C VAL A 233 2.21 9.68 22.11
N GLY A 234 2.18 10.56 23.11
CA GLY A 234 3.32 11.43 23.42
C GLY A 234 4.54 10.62 23.88
N GLN A 235 5.67 11.31 24.07
CA GLN A 235 6.95 10.68 24.43
C GLN A 235 6.85 9.68 25.59
N VAL A 236 6.10 10.03 26.65
CA VAL A 236 5.91 9.17 27.82
C VAL A 236 5.21 7.84 27.46
N GLY A 237 4.20 7.89 26.60
CA GLY A 237 3.48 6.69 26.17
C GLY A 237 4.32 5.79 25.27
N ALA A 238 5.19 6.37 24.43
CA ALA A 238 6.10 5.61 23.58
C ALA A 238 7.18 4.92 24.42
N GLU A 239 7.78 5.63 25.39
CA GLU A 239 8.72 5.04 26.35
C GLU A 239 8.07 3.92 27.17
N THR A 240 6.79 4.07 27.53
CA THR A 240 6.02 3.04 28.25
C THR A 240 5.82 1.80 27.37
N ALA A 241 5.40 1.96 26.11
CA ALA A 241 5.22 0.85 25.18
C ALA A 241 6.54 0.10 24.88
N VAL A 242 7.65 0.84 24.73
CA VAL A 242 8.99 0.27 24.55
C VAL A 242 9.43 -0.50 25.80
N SER A 243 9.24 0.08 26.98
CA SER A 243 9.59 -0.56 28.24
C SER A 243 8.77 -1.83 28.50
N ALA A 244 7.47 -1.81 28.20
CA ALA A 244 6.58 -2.97 28.34
C ALA A 244 6.98 -4.10 27.38
N THR A 245 7.24 -3.77 26.10
CA THR A 245 7.68 -4.76 25.11
C THR A 245 9.06 -5.35 25.42
N GLU A 246 10.02 -4.51 25.84
CA GLU A 246 11.36 -4.95 26.25
C GLU A 246 11.32 -5.79 27.54
N GLY A 247 10.50 -5.41 28.52
CA GLY A 247 10.31 -6.16 29.76
C GLY A 247 9.73 -7.56 29.55
N ALA A 248 8.75 -7.68 28.65
CA ALA A 248 8.09 -8.95 28.36
C ALA A 248 8.92 -9.88 27.44
N SER A 249 9.63 -9.31 26.46
CA SER A 249 10.44 -10.07 25.49
C SER A 249 11.87 -10.34 25.96
N GLY A 250 12.42 -9.47 26.82
CA GLY A 250 13.81 -9.52 27.27
C GLY A 250 14.83 -9.02 26.24
N HIS A 251 14.37 -8.41 25.13
CA HIS A 251 15.22 -7.83 24.10
C HIS A 251 14.60 -6.55 23.53
N THR A 252 15.43 -5.69 22.93
CA THR A 252 14.95 -4.46 22.29
C THR A 252 13.94 -4.79 21.18
N PRO A 253 12.75 -4.16 21.16
CA PRO A 253 11.72 -4.45 20.16
C PRO A 253 12.20 -4.11 18.74
N PRO A 254 11.77 -4.86 17.71
CA PRO A 254 12.12 -4.58 16.33
C PRO A 254 11.52 -3.23 15.88
N PRO A 255 12.21 -2.47 15.00
CA PRO A 255 11.75 -1.15 14.54
C PRO A 255 10.44 -1.19 13.74
N SER A 256 10.02 -2.38 13.29
CA SER A 256 8.77 -2.60 12.55
C SER A 256 7.60 -3.04 13.43
N GLY A 257 7.80 -3.20 14.75
CA GLY A 257 6.73 -3.50 15.71
C GLY A 257 6.10 -2.23 16.29
N LEU A 258 5.05 -2.38 17.12
CA LEU A 258 4.31 -1.25 17.69
C LEU A 258 5.23 -0.29 18.44
N ALA A 259 6.15 -0.83 19.25
CA ALA A 259 7.12 -0.02 20.00
C ALA A 259 8.11 0.75 19.09
N GLY A 260 8.45 0.18 17.92
CA GLY A 260 9.24 0.87 16.91
C GLY A 260 8.44 2.00 16.24
N GLU A 261 7.16 1.76 15.99
CA GLU A 261 6.26 2.71 15.36
C GLU A 261 5.88 3.88 16.28
N THR A 262 5.62 3.64 17.57
CA THR A 262 5.39 4.69 18.57
C THR A 262 6.63 5.58 18.75
N ASN A 263 7.83 4.99 18.78
CA ASN A 263 9.08 5.76 18.80
C ASN A 263 9.26 6.63 17.55
N LYS A 264 8.91 6.10 16.37
CA LYS A 264 8.96 6.84 15.11
C LYS A 264 7.93 7.99 15.11
N ALA A 265 6.71 7.74 15.57
CA ALA A 265 5.66 8.74 15.70
C ALA A 265 6.08 9.86 16.66
N THR A 266 6.65 9.50 17.82
CA THR A 266 7.20 10.47 18.80
C THR A 266 8.33 11.29 18.22
N SER A 267 9.21 10.68 17.41
CA SER A 267 10.31 11.41 16.76
C SER A 267 9.79 12.46 15.77
N ALA A 268 8.64 12.21 15.14
CA ALA A 268 7.98 13.18 14.27
C ALA A 268 7.20 14.25 15.06
N HIS A 269 6.64 13.86 16.21
CA HIS A 269 5.79 14.70 17.06
C HIS A 269 6.15 14.54 18.56
N PRO A 270 7.23 15.18 19.05
CA PRO A 270 7.73 14.94 20.40
C PRO A 270 6.78 15.38 21.51
N GLU A 271 5.94 16.38 21.25
CA GLU A 271 4.92 16.87 22.21
C GLU A 271 3.64 16.01 22.22
N GLY A 272 3.50 15.05 21.30
CA GLY A 272 2.24 14.38 21.00
C GLY A 272 1.22 15.33 20.35
N ASP A 273 0.13 14.79 19.80
CA ASP A 273 -1.03 15.62 19.46
C ASP A 273 -1.64 16.22 20.74
N SER A 274 -2.28 17.40 20.64
CA SER A 274 -2.65 18.29 21.76
C SER A 274 -3.63 17.75 22.84
N PHE A 275 -3.86 16.44 22.90
CA PHE A 275 -4.67 15.81 23.94
C PHE A 275 -3.74 15.07 24.92
N PRO A 276 -3.71 15.47 26.21
CA PRO A 276 -2.98 14.71 27.22
C PRO A 276 -3.54 13.29 27.24
N ALA A 277 -2.67 12.30 27.03
CA ALA A 277 -3.03 10.90 27.15
C ALA A 277 -3.68 10.68 28.52
N SER A 278 -4.85 10.05 28.54
CA SER A 278 -5.48 9.73 29.82
C SER A 278 -4.68 8.63 30.52
N ASP A 279 -4.71 8.59 31.86
CA ASP A 279 -4.10 7.49 32.63
C ASP A 279 -4.67 6.11 32.24
N GLU A 280 -5.84 6.07 31.58
CA GLU A 280 -6.43 4.85 31.05
C GLU A 280 -5.76 4.38 29.75
N ASP A 281 -5.30 5.31 28.91
CA ASP A 281 -4.63 5.00 27.64
C ASP A 281 -3.23 4.41 27.86
N SER A 282 -2.53 4.81 28.92
CA SER A 282 -1.20 4.29 29.26
C SER A 282 -1.27 2.81 29.66
N HIS A 283 -2.25 2.41 30.47
CA HIS A 283 -2.48 1.01 30.83
C HIS A 283 -2.86 0.14 29.62
N ARG A 284 -3.66 0.67 28.69
CA ARG A 284 -4.00 -0.05 27.45
C ARG A 284 -2.78 -0.25 26.57
N LEU A 285 -1.90 0.76 26.45
CA LEU A 285 -0.64 0.64 25.70
C LEU A 285 0.29 -0.42 26.31
N GLU A 286 0.36 -0.48 27.64
CA GLU A 286 1.11 -1.50 28.36
C GLU A 286 0.58 -2.91 28.01
N GLU A 287 -0.74 -3.13 28.10
CA GLU A 287 -1.37 -4.42 27.76
C GLU A 287 -1.14 -4.83 26.30
N ILE A 288 -1.25 -3.89 25.35
CA ILE A 288 -0.98 -4.16 23.93
C ILE A 288 0.50 -4.50 23.71
N GLY A 289 1.41 -3.79 24.38
CA GLY A 289 2.85 -4.07 24.33
C GLY A 289 3.20 -5.46 24.85
N GLU A 290 2.59 -5.88 25.97
CA GLU A 290 2.75 -7.24 26.49
C GLU A 290 2.23 -8.30 25.51
N HIS A 291 1.08 -8.06 24.88
CA HIS A 291 0.51 -8.98 23.90
C HIS A 291 1.38 -9.12 22.64
N GLU A 292 1.95 -8.02 22.13
CA GLU A 292 2.89 -8.06 21.01
C GLU A 292 4.17 -8.82 21.37
N ALA A 293 4.75 -8.57 22.55
CA ALA A 293 5.93 -9.27 23.02
C ALA A 293 5.70 -10.78 23.13
N LYS A 294 4.52 -11.18 23.63
CA LYS A 294 4.12 -12.60 23.68
C LYS A 294 4.03 -13.22 22.29
N LYS A 295 3.44 -12.50 21.32
CA LYS A 295 3.35 -12.94 19.93
C LYS A 295 4.73 -13.09 19.28
N LEU A 296 5.66 -12.18 19.55
CA LEU A 296 7.05 -12.28 19.08
C LEU A 296 7.75 -13.51 19.67
N LYS A 297 7.55 -13.77 20.96
CA LYS A 297 8.10 -14.95 21.64
C LYS A 297 7.56 -16.27 21.07
N GLU A 298 6.28 -16.31 20.67
CA GLU A 298 5.69 -17.47 19.99
C GLU A 298 6.32 -17.70 18.61
N LEU A 299 6.58 -16.64 17.84
CA LEU A 299 7.27 -16.73 16.55
C LEU A 299 8.74 -17.18 16.69
N GLU A 300 9.41 -16.83 17.78
CA GLU A 300 10.77 -17.31 18.07
C GLU A 300 10.81 -18.75 18.59
N GLY A 301 9.75 -19.19 19.27
CA GLY A 301 9.60 -20.53 19.84
C GLY A 301 9.27 -21.62 18.82
N GLU A 302 8.83 -21.25 17.61
CA GLU A 302 8.73 -22.18 16.48
C GLU A 302 10.13 -22.77 16.22
N PRO A 303 10.35 -24.08 16.44
CA PRO A 303 11.67 -24.67 16.38
C PRO A 303 12.22 -24.41 14.98
N LYS A 304 13.32 -23.66 14.90
CA LYS A 304 14.11 -23.48 13.69
C LYS A 304 14.40 -24.87 13.12
N VAL A 305 13.56 -25.32 12.18
CA VAL A 305 13.83 -26.48 11.34
C VAL A 305 15.14 -26.14 10.69
N GLN A 306 16.20 -26.81 11.12
CA GLN A 306 17.58 -26.58 10.73
C GLN A 306 17.65 -26.54 9.21
N SER A 307 17.55 -25.34 8.62
CA SER A 307 17.93 -25.14 7.23
C SER A 307 19.44 -25.25 7.24
N GLY A 308 19.94 -26.45 6.96
CA GLY A 308 21.36 -26.75 6.90
C GLY A 308 22.02 -25.86 5.86
N HIS A 309 22.53 -24.71 6.29
CA HIS A 309 23.61 -24.01 5.64
C HIS A 309 24.87 -24.83 5.89
N SER A 310 25.05 -25.85 5.06
CA SER A 310 26.33 -26.48 4.84
C SER A 310 27.30 -25.40 4.37
N SER A 311 28.17 -24.98 5.28
CA SER A 311 29.36 -24.22 4.97
C SER A 311 30.30 -25.12 4.17
N ASN A 312 30.21 -25.08 2.84
CA ASN A 312 31.28 -25.54 1.97
C ASN A 312 32.43 -24.53 2.03
N LYS A 313 33.22 -24.63 3.10
CA LYS A 313 34.67 -24.41 3.02
C LYS A 313 35.26 -25.63 2.30
N ASP A 314 36.28 -25.39 1.51
CA ASP A 314 37.09 -26.37 0.77
C ASP A 314 36.65 -26.63 -0.68
N CYS A 315 37.01 -25.72 -1.59
CA CYS A 315 37.54 -26.12 -2.90
C CYS A 315 38.32 -24.96 -3.55
N ALA A 316 39.55 -24.75 -3.07
CA ALA A 316 40.56 -23.98 -3.78
C ALA A 316 41.50 -24.99 -4.46
N THR A 317 41.28 -25.33 -5.73
CA THR A 317 42.31 -25.67 -6.73
C THR A 317 41.68 -26.02 -8.08
N GLN A 318 42.37 -25.60 -9.15
CA GLN A 318 42.22 -26.04 -10.55
C GLN A 318 40.92 -25.67 -11.28
N VAL A 319 40.94 -24.54 -12.00
CA VAL A 319 40.93 -24.53 -13.48
C VAL A 319 41.71 -23.30 -13.93
N ARG A 320 42.93 -23.54 -14.44
CA ARG A 320 43.65 -22.62 -15.34
C ARG A 320 43.30 -23.03 -16.76
N ASP A 321 43.34 -22.03 -17.64
CA ASP A 321 43.30 -22.12 -19.10
C ASP A 321 41.91 -22.37 -19.70
N ASP A 322 41.27 -21.28 -20.17
CA ASP A 322 40.66 -21.20 -21.53
C ASP A 322 39.81 -19.92 -21.73
N THR A 323 40.39 -18.75 -21.53
CA THR A 323 39.84 -17.49 -22.08
C THR A 323 40.93 -16.69 -22.79
N LYS A 324 41.47 -17.28 -23.87
CA LYS A 324 42.05 -16.53 -24.98
C LYS A 324 41.03 -16.57 -26.12
N TYR A 325 40.89 -15.46 -26.83
CA TYR A 325 39.87 -15.16 -27.85
C TYR A 325 38.56 -14.62 -27.28
N ILE A 326 38.52 -13.31 -27.05
CA ILE A 326 37.77 -12.33 -27.87
C ILE A 326 38.37 -10.96 -27.53
N THR A 327 39.38 -10.58 -28.30
CA THR A 327 39.71 -9.17 -28.54
C THR A 327 39.48 -8.98 -30.03
N ASN A 328 38.56 -8.10 -30.40
CA ASN A 328 38.65 -7.23 -31.56
C ASN A 328 37.52 -6.19 -31.51
N GLU A 329 37.97 -4.93 -31.52
CA GLU A 329 37.38 -3.81 -32.27
C GLU A 329 35.98 -3.33 -31.88
N ALA A 330 35.95 -2.27 -31.06
CA ALA A 330 35.17 -1.07 -31.34
C ALA A 330 35.65 0.09 -30.44
N ASP A 331 36.46 0.95 -31.07
CA ASP A 331 36.45 2.41 -31.02
C ASP A 331 36.53 3.17 -29.69
N ASP A 332 37.60 3.96 -29.63
CA ASP A 332 37.86 5.07 -28.73
C ASP A 332 36.67 6.03 -28.62
N ILE A 333 36.03 6.04 -27.45
CA ILE A 333 35.21 7.18 -27.01
C ILE A 333 36.03 7.93 -25.95
N ASP A 334 36.77 8.92 -26.42
CA ASP A 334 37.49 9.90 -25.62
C ASP A 334 36.47 10.84 -24.96
N LEU A 335 35.95 10.43 -23.80
CA LEU A 335 35.12 11.27 -22.93
C LEU A 335 36.02 12.30 -22.24
N HIS A 336 36.20 13.44 -22.90
CA HIS A 336 36.67 14.68 -22.29
C HIS A 336 35.70 15.10 -21.16
N ILE A 337 36.03 14.71 -19.93
CA ILE A 337 35.43 15.26 -18.71
C ILE A 337 35.98 16.69 -18.58
N GLY A 338 35.22 17.63 -19.12
CA GLY A 338 35.45 19.07 -19.01
C GLY A 338 35.28 19.52 -17.56
N ASP A 339 36.41 19.70 -16.90
CA ASP A 339 36.60 20.40 -15.65
C ASP A 339 36.38 21.91 -15.87
N SER A 340 35.28 22.47 -15.35
CA SER A 340 35.11 23.92 -15.13
C SER A 340 33.76 24.24 -14.46
N VAL A 341 33.74 24.18 -13.13
CA VAL A 341 32.76 24.94 -12.33
C VAL A 341 33.48 26.17 -11.77
N PRO A 342 33.04 27.40 -12.06
CA PRO A 342 33.66 28.59 -11.51
C PRO A 342 33.37 28.70 -10.01
N ALA A 343 34.44 28.90 -9.25
CA ALA A 343 34.40 29.22 -7.83
C ALA A 343 33.61 30.54 -7.63
N THR A 344 32.41 30.44 -7.08
CA THR A 344 31.72 31.55 -6.44
C THR A 344 32.34 31.78 -5.07
N GLU A 345 32.90 32.97 -4.89
CA GLU A 345 33.49 33.42 -3.63
C GLU A 345 32.44 33.51 -2.50
N PRO A 346 32.84 33.21 -1.25
CA PRO A 346 31.97 33.36 -0.09
C PRO A 346 31.87 34.83 0.31
N THR A 347 30.77 35.48 -0.05
CA THR A 347 30.42 36.81 0.49
C THR A 347 29.87 36.67 1.91
N ASP A 348 30.62 37.26 2.83
CA ASP A 348 30.19 37.96 4.04
C ASP A 348 29.34 37.23 5.08
N SER A 349 30.05 36.94 6.17
CA SER A 349 29.57 36.65 7.51
C SER A 349 28.49 37.63 8.00
N TYR A 350 27.26 37.16 8.12
CA TYR A 350 26.26 37.79 9.00
C TYR A 350 26.49 37.28 10.43
N SER A 351 26.96 38.17 11.28
CA SER A 351 26.98 38.01 12.73
C SER A 351 25.55 37.85 13.25
N ALA A 352 25.23 36.66 13.75
CA ALA A 352 24.00 36.41 14.48
C ALA A 352 24.12 37.06 15.87
N ASP A 353 23.66 38.31 15.98
CA ASP A 353 23.32 38.89 17.27
C ASP A 353 22.03 38.22 17.80
N PRO A 354 21.95 37.89 19.10
CA PRO A 354 20.78 37.25 19.68
C PRO A 354 19.56 38.19 19.63
N VAL A 355 18.56 37.81 18.85
CA VAL A 355 17.29 38.54 18.75
C VAL A 355 16.50 38.34 20.03
N ASP A 356 16.30 39.44 20.76
CA ASP A 356 15.47 39.51 21.96
C ASP A 356 13.97 39.35 21.58
N PRO A 357 13.27 38.31 22.06
CA PRO A 357 11.89 38.01 21.66
C PRO A 357 10.87 39.05 22.11
N ALA A 358 11.26 40.04 22.92
CA ALA A 358 10.35 41.07 23.43
C ALA A 358 9.92 42.13 22.39
N ASN A 359 10.60 42.23 21.24
CA ASN A 359 10.36 43.32 20.27
C ASN A 359 9.54 42.95 19.02
N LEU A 360 9.06 41.71 18.90
CA LEU A 360 8.27 41.28 17.73
C LEU A 360 6.75 41.55 17.84
N ALA A 361 6.27 42.02 19.00
CA ALA A 361 4.84 42.18 19.27
C ALA A 361 4.23 43.51 18.80
N THR A 362 5.02 44.47 18.28
CA THR A 362 4.55 45.85 18.02
C THR A 362 4.38 46.22 16.55
N GLN A 363 4.80 45.39 15.58
CA GLN A 363 4.78 45.78 14.16
C GLN A 363 3.59 45.25 13.35
N HIS A 364 2.83 44.28 13.89
CA HIS A 364 1.56 43.84 13.31
C HIS A 364 0.44 44.08 14.31
N GLY A 365 -0.19 45.26 14.22
CA GLY A 365 -1.35 45.64 15.01
C GLY A 365 -2.55 44.73 14.75
N VAL A 366 -2.60 43.58 15.42
CA VAL A 366 -3.79 42.75 15.55
C VAL A 366 -4.02 42.55 17.05
N GLY A 367 -5.04 43.24 17.54
CA GLY A 367 -5.34 43.40 18.95
C GLY A 367 -5.59 42.09 19.69
N THR A 368 -4.92 41.98 20.83
CA THR A 368 -5.30 41.19 21.99
C THR A 368 -6.66 41.65 22.53
N VAL A 369 -7.75 40.94 22.18
CA VAL A 369 -8.98 40.94 22.97
C VAL A 369 -9.57 39.54 23.01
N LEU A 370 -9.03 38.67 23.86
CA LEU A 370 -9.81 37.59 24.46
C LEU A 370 -9.56 37.61 25.96
N ARG A 371 -10.47 38.31 26.66
CA ARG A 371 -10.62 38.22 28.11
C ARG A 371 -10.97 36.78 28.46
N SER A 372 -10.24 36.25 29.43
CA SER A 372 -10.55 35.05 30.18
C SER A 372 -11.99 35.10 30.70
N ALA A 373 -12.88 34.34 30.07
CA ALA A 373 -14.14 33.93 30.67
C ALA A 373 -13.92 32.53 31.25
N ALA A 374 -13.77 32.45 32.57
CA ALA A 374 -13.80 31.20 33.30
C ALA A 374 -15.19 30.56 33.14
N MET A 375 -15.32 29.56 32.26
CA MET A 375 -16.49 28.70 32.22
C MET A 375 -16.41 27.71 33.38
N VAL A 376 -17.09 28.06 34.47
CA VAL A 376 -17.48 27.11 35.51
C VAL A 376 -18.54 26.20 34.90
N ARG A 377 -18.18 24.94 34.63
CA ARG A 377 -19.16 23.89 34.34
C ARG A 377 -19.82 23.49 35.65
N SER A 378 -21.09 23.84 35.80
CA SER A 378 -21.96 23.27 36.83
C SER A 378 -22.51 21.95 36.31
N ASP A 379 -22.17 20.86 36.99
CA ASP A 379 -22.79 19.53 36.81
C ASP A 379 -24.26 19.59 37.27
N SER A 380 -25.15 20.00 36.38
CA SER A 380 -26.60 19.86 36.60
C SER A 380 -27.13 18.70 35.76
N SER A 381 -27.27 17.57 36.46
CA SER A 381 -28.23 16.50 36.22
C SER A 381 -29.53 16.96 35.55
N ASN A 382 -29.98 16.17 34.57
CA ASN A 382 -31.31 16.15 33.94
C ASN A 382 -31.70 17.38 33.11
N ASP A 383 -31.41 17.34 31.80
CA ASP A 383 -32.11 18.19 30.84
C ASP A 383 -32.73 17.35 29.70
N SER A 384 -34.00 17.03 29.88
CA SER A 384 -34.89 16.47 28.88
C SER A 384 -35.34 17.59 27.94
N VAL A 385 -34.84 17.58 26.70
CA VAL A 385 -35.25 18.55 25.66
C VAL A 385 -36.67 18.22 25.21
N GLN A 386 -37.64 19.03 25.64
CA GLN A 386 -39.03 18.98 25.16
C GLN A 386 -39.18 19.96 23.98
N ILE A 387 -39.34 19.42 22.78
CA ILE A 387 -39.57 20.22 21.56
C ILE A 387 -41.05 20.63 21.54
N ILE A 388 -41.34 21.87 21.92
CA ILE A 388 -42.66 22.49 21.72
C ILE A 388 -42.63 23.17 20.35
N GLY A 389 -43.25 22.53 19.36
CA GLY A 389 -43.50 23.13 18.06
C GLY A 389 -44.79 23.93 18.09
N ASP A 390 -44.70 25.25 17.94
CA ASP A 390 -45.85 26.11 17.68
C ASP A 390 -46.28 25.92 16.21
N VAL A 391 -47.48 25.37 16.02
CA VAL A 391 -48.16 25.33 14.72
C VAL A 391 -48.97 26.61 14.61
N VAL A 392 -48.46 27.57 13.84
CA VAL A 392 -49.24 28.75 13.44
C VAL A 392 -50.04 28.37 12.20
N GLY A 393 -51.36 28.39 12.33
CA GLY A 393 -52.33 28.26 11.24
C GLY A 393 -52.81 29.61 10.71
#